data_AF-A0A7Z2XBN7-F1
#
_entry.id   AF-A0A7Z2XBN7-F1
#
_cell.length_a   1.000
_cell.length_b   1.000
_cell.length_c   1.000
_cell.angle_alpha   90.00
_cell.angle_beta   90.00
_cell.angle_gamma   90.00
#
_symmetry.space_group_name_H-M   'P 1'
#
loop_
_entity.id
_entity.type
_entity.pdbx_description
1 polymer ?
#
loop_
_entity_poly.entity_id
_entity_poly.type
_entity_poly.pdbx_seq_one_letter_code
_entity_poly.pdbx_strand_id
1 'polypeptide(L)'
;MKAFLQIVVVFSAAILTAACQSGPPPPPTTEVPVQKIVLDKWVQVRLCIVGSNTIDGKFINSKLCAQTQKYELFGGPVIKLAGQHGYVGSPSPQEAIKGFSAMDDGITYTLNCEQLPKVSAETGDSFHCVFNGNKRPLIKVDITYP
;
A
#
# COMPACT_ATOMS: atom_id res chain seq x y z
N MET A 1 51.58 10.54 43.67
CA MET A 1 50.29 9.85 43.44
C MET A 1 49.18 10.69 44.04
N LYS A 2 48.08 10.90 43.28
CA LYS A 2 46.79 11.54 43.68
C LYS A 2 46.89 13.03 44.06
N ALA A 3 46.04 13.96 43.62
CA ALA A 3 44.88 13.96 42.73
C ALA A 3 44.58 15.45 42.38
N PHE A 4 44.03 15.70 41.20
CA PHE A 4 42.84 16.54 40.92
C PHE A 4 42.54 17.77 41.83
N LEU A 5 42.13 18.95 41.37
CA LEU A 5 41.22 19.29 40.26
C LEU A 5 41.21 20.83 40.07
N GLN A 6 41.38 21.25 38.81
CA GLN A 6 40.82 22.38 38.06
C GLN A 6 40.22 23.62 38.77
N ILE A 7 40.58 24.82 38.28
CA ILE A 7 39.63 25.89 37.96
C ILE A 7 40.02 26.50 36.60
N VAL A 8 39.09 26.42 35.65
CA VAL A 8 39.19 26.95 34.29
C VAL A 8 38.78 28.43 34.29
N VAL A 9 39.62 29.26 33.70
CA VAL A 9 39.41 30.69 33.44
C VAL A 9 38.94 30.86 31.99
N VAL A 10 37.76 31.48 31.83
CA VAL A 10 37.33 32.52 30.87
C VAL A 10 37.77 32.37 29.39
N PHE A 11 36.81 32.42 28.44
CA PHE A 11 36.70 33.49 27.42
C PHE A 11 35.56 33.23 26.41
N SER A 12 34.57 34.13 26.47
CA SER A 12 33.88 34.87 25.40
C SER A 12 33.65 34.28 24.00
N ALA A 13 32.35 34.24 23.68
CA ALA A 13 31.70 34.95 22.57
C ALA A 13 31.85 34.47 21.11
N ALA A 14 30.68 34.51 20.46
CA ALA A 14 30.38 34.56 19.03
C ALA A 14 30.36 33.21 18.28
N ILE A 15 29.16 32.79 17.88
CA ILE A 15 28.61 32.83 16.51
C ILE A 15 27.42 31.86 16.50
N LEU A 16 26.33 32.28 15.84
CA LEU A 16 25.22 31.50 15.24
C LEU A 16 23.85 32.08 15.59
N THR A 17 23.62 33.32 15.18
CA THR A 17 22.32 33.74 14.67
C THR A 17 22.06 33.01 13.34
N ALA A 18 21.62 31.76 13.42
CA ALA A 18 21.10 30.99 12.29
C ALA A 18 20.24 29.82 12.80
N ALA A 19 19.21 30.09 13.59
CA ALA A 19 18.12 29.12 13.78
C ALA A 19 17.04 29.44 12.75
N CYS A 20 17.13 28.72 11.64
CA CYS A 20 16.25 28.77 10.50
C CYS A 20 14.77 28.71 10.90
N GLN A 21 14.02 29.57 10.23
CA GLN A 21 12.57 29.52 10.08
C GLN A 21 12.18 28.24 9.32
N SER A 22 12.20 27.08 9.99
CA SER A 22 11.55 25.88 9.48
C SER A 22 10.29 25.67 10.33
N GLY A 23 9.13 25.91 9.74
CA GLY A 23 7.85 25.51 10.33
C GLY A 23 7.87 24.02 10.71
N PRO A 24 6.90 23.57 11.52
CA PRO A 24 6.83 22.17 11.92
C PRO A 24 6.93 21.29 10.67
N PRO A 25 7.77 20.22 10.71
CA PRO A 25 7.91 19.33 9.58
C PRO A 25 6.52 18.86 9.15
N PRO A 26 6.25 18.75 7.83
CA PRO A 26 4.98 18.25 7.37
C PRO A 26 4.70 16.91 8.06
N PRO A 27 3.47 16.68 8.54
CA PRO A 27 3.14 15.45 9.24
C PRO A 27 3.58 14.25 8.40
N PRO A 28 4.19 13.23 9.01
CA PRO A 28 4.67 12.07 8.29
C PRO A 28 3.53 11.50 7.47
N THR A 29 3.77 11.31 6.17
CA THR A 29 2.82 10.63 5.31
C THR A 29 2.74 9.19 5.82
N THR A 30 1.64 8.82 6.47
CA THR A 30 1.44 7.44 6.95
C THR A 30 1.53 6.50 5.76
N GLU A 31 2.67 5.82 5.61
CA GLU A 31 2.88 4.88 4.53
C GLU A 31 1.98 3.66 4.76
N VAL A 32 1.11 3.37 3.79
CA VAL A 32 0.32 2.12 3.82
C VAL A 32 1.30 0.95 3.65
N PRO A 33 1.35 0.00 4.61
CA PRO A 33 2.25 -1.14 4.52
C PRO A 33 1.80 -2.10 3.41
N VAL A 34 2.78 -2.77 2.79
CA VAL A 34 2.51 -3.82 1.81
C VAL A 34 2.11 -5.10 2.55
N GLN A 35 0.94 -5.63 2.21
CA GLN A 35 0.44 -6.91 2.73
C GLN A 35 0.74 -8.04 1.73
N LYS A 36 0.78 -9.29 2.20
CA LYS A 36 1.02 -10.45 1.32
C LYS A 36 -0.16 -11.40 1.33
N ILE A 37 -0.58 -11.83 0.14
CA ILE A 37 -1.62 -12.85 -0.07
C ILE A 37 -1.03 -13.96 -0.92
N VAL A 38 -1.10 -15.19 -0.44
CA VAL A 38 -0.69 -16.39 -1.20
C VAL A 38 -1.91 -17.29 -1.33
N LEU A 39 -2.32 -17.59 -2.57
CA LEU A 39 -3.37 -18.54 -2.88
C LEU A 39 -2.69 -19.83 -3.35
N ASP A 40 -2.69 -20.85 -2.49
CA ASP A 40 -1.99 -22.12 -2.69
C ASP A 40 -2.79 -23.13 -3.54
N LYS A 41 -4.08 -22.86 -3.78
CA LYS A 41 -4.99 -23.76 -4.48
C LYS A 41 -5.83 -23.00 -5.50
N TRP A 42 -6.00 -23.62 -6.67
CA TRP A 42 -6.89 -23.12 -7.72
C TRP A 42 -8.38 -23.19 -7.34
N VAL A 43 -8.76 -24.00 -6.34
CA VAL A 43 -10.17 -24.25 -6.00
C VAL A 43 -10.72 -23.20 -5.05
N GLN A 44 -11.39 -22.20 -5.61
CA GLN A 44 -12.28 -21.24 -4.94
C GLN A 44 -11.72 -20.64 -3.63
N VAL A 45 -10.42 -20.37 -3.58
CA VAL A 45 -9.79 -19.70 -2.44
C VAL A 45 -10.04 -18.21 -2.60
N ARG A 46 -10.60 -17.56 -1.57
CA ARG A 46 -10.74 -16.11 -1.49
C ARG A 46 -10.04 -15.61 -0.23
N LEU A 47 -9.13 -14.67 -0.39
CA LEU A 47 -8.46 -13.98 0.71
C LEU A 47 -8.66 -12.47 0.54
N CYS A 48 -9.09 -11.82 1.62
CA CYS A 48 -9.42 -10.41 1.62
C CYS A 48 -8.56 -9.64 2.59
N ILE A 49 -8.17 -8.44 2.19
CA ILE A 49 -7.51 -7.45 3.02
C ILE A 49 -8.35 -6.19 3.01
N VAL A 50 -8.32 -5.50 4.14
CA VAL A 50 -8.97 -4.20 4.31
C VAL A 50 -7.89 -3.14 4.46
N GLY A 51 -8.21 -1.94 4.00
CA GLY A 51 -7.36 -0.78 4.17
C GLY A 51 -8.20 0.47 4.15
N SER A 52 -7.60 1.56 4.61
CA SER A 52 -8.32 2.81 4.80
C SER A 52 -7.39 3.98 4.63
N ASN A 53 -7.92 5.12 4.19
CA ASN A 53 -7.21 6.38 4.18
C ASN A 53 -8.20 7.55 4.30
N THR A 54 -7.69 8.72 4.65
CA THR A 54 -8.50 9.95 4.66
C THR A 54 -8.32 10.68 3.33
N ILE A 55 -9.42 10.86 2.60
CA ILE A 55 -9.47 11.51 1.28
C ILE A 55 -10.40 12.71 1.41
N ASP A 56 -9.90 13.91 1.11
CA ASP A 56 -10.67 15.16 1.17
C ASP A 56 -11.42 15.36 2.51
N GLY A 57 -10.77 14.96 3.61
CA GLY A 57 -11.32 15.06 4.97
C GLY A 57 -12.31 13.95 5.35
N LYS A 58 -12.63 13.02 4.44
CA LYS A 58 -13.49 11.87 4.71
C LYS A 58 -12.66 10.61 4.93
N PHE A 59 -13.02 9.82 5.94
CA PHE A 59 -12.41 8.52 6.17
C PHE A 59 -13.00 7.47 5.23
N ILE A 60 -12.17 6.91 4.36
CA ILE A 60 -12.56 5.95 3.32
C ILE A 60 -12.04 4.57 3.72
N ASN A 61 -12.95 3.62 3.84
CA ASN A 61 -12.63 2.20 4.02
C ASN A 61 -12.77 1.47 2.69
N SER A 62 -11.86 0.54 2.47
CA SER A 62 -11.83 -0.27 1.27
C SER A 62 -11.41 -1.70 1.56
N LYS A 63 -11.77 -2.58 0.64
CA LYS A 63 -11.46 -4.01 0.71
C LYS A 63 -11.03 -4.51 -0.66
N LEU A 64 -9.97 -5.30 -0.67
CA LEU A 64 -9.48 -6.02 -1.84
C LEU A 64 -9.49 -7.50 -1.51
N CYS A 65 -10.12 -8.32 -2.35
CA CYS A 65 -10.11 -9.77 -2.23
C CYS A 65 -9.49 -10.41 -3.46
N ALA A 66 -8.38 -11.12 -3.29
CA ALA A 66 -7.85 -12.01 -4.30
C ALA A 66 -8.64 -13.32 -4.27
N GLN A 67 -9.02 -13.82 -5.44
CA GLN A 67 -9.81 -15.04 -5.55
C GLN A 67 -9.31 -15.92 -6.70
N THR A 68 -9.05 -17.20 -6.42
CA THR A 68 -8.92 -18.25 -7.45
C THR A 68 -10.32 -18.73 -7.84
N GLN A 69 -10.58 -18.96 -9.12
CA GLN A 69 -11.80 -19.64 -9.58
C GLN A 69 -11.43 -21.00 -10.16
N LYS A 70 -12.11 -22.05 -9.70
CA LYS A 70 -12.17 -23.35 -10.39
C LYS A 70 -13.60 -23.87 -10.31
N TYR A 71 -14.07 -24.37 -11.46
CA TYR A 71 -15.45 -24.68 -11.88
C TYR A 71 -16.25 -23.39 -12.20
N GLU A 72 -16.59 -23.02 -13.45
CA GLU A 72 -16.80 -23.72 -14.72
C GLU A 72 -16.19 -22.93 -15.92
N LEU A 73 -15.49 -23.64 -16.81
CA LEU A 73 -15.16 -23.37 -18.23
C LEU A 73 -14.52 -22.03 -18.70
N PHE A 74 -14.57 -20.91 -17.96
CA PHE A 74 -14.00 -19.61 -18.40
C PHE A 74 -13.46 -18.68 -17.27
N GLY A 75 -13.41 -19.12 -16.01
CA GLY A 75 -12.99 -18.26 -14.89
C GLY A 75 -11.49 -18.33 -14.56
N GLY A 76 -10.74 -17.25 -14.77
CA GLY A 76 -9.35 -17.07 -14.31
C GLY A 76 -9.26 -16.46 -12.89
N PRO A 77 -8.04 -16.16 -12.39
CA PRO A 77 -7.88 -15.42 -11.14
C PRO A 77 -8.53 -14.03 -11.25
N VAL A 78 -9.12 -13.56 -10.15
CA VAL A 78 -9.79 -12.25 -10.09
C VAL A 78 -9.47 -11.50 -8.81
N ILE A 79 -9.45 -10.18 -8.89
CA ILE A 79 -9.27 -9.26 -7.76
C ILE A 79 -10.56 -8.48 -7.57
N LYS A 80 -11.32 -8.79 -6.52
CA LYS A 80 -12.56 -8.07 -6.19
C LYS A 80 -12.26 -6.84 -5.35
N LEU A 81 -12.76 -5.70 -5.79
CA LEU A 81 -12.55 -4.40 -5.17
C LEU A 81 -13.86 -3.91 -4.58
N ALA A 82 -13.77 -3.39 -3.36
CA ALA A 82 -14.85 -2.66 -2.72
C ALA A 82 -14.34 -1.34 -2.14
N GLY A 83 -15.08 -0.28 -2.46
CA GLY A 83 -14.95 1.06 -1.92
C GLY A 83 -15.73 1.22 -0.63
N GLN A 84 -16.03 2.47 -0.27
CA GLN A 84 -16.77 2.80 0.94
C GLN A 84 -18.21 2.26 0.92
N HIS A 85 -18.87 2.31 -0.24
CA HIS A 85 -20.28 1.93 -0.38
C HIS A 85 -20.51 0.54 -0.97
N GLY A 86 -19.45 -0.23 -1.20
CA GLY A 86 -19.55 -1.61 -1.65
C GLY A 86 -18.73 -1.88 -2.90
N TYR A 87 -19.26 -2.74 -3.77
CA TYR A 87 -18.54 -3.28 -4.91
C TYR A 87 -18.16 -2.20 -5.93
N VAL A 88 -16.89 -2.21 -6.35
CA VAL A 88 -16.33 -1.27 -7.33
C VAL A 88 -15.94 -1.98 -8.62
N GLY A 89 -15.42 -3.21 -8.53
CA GLY A 89 -14.96 -3.94 -9.71
C GLY A 89 -14.36 -5.31 -9.39
N SER A 90 -14.12 -6.09 -10.44
CA SER A 90 -13.53 -7.43 -10.34
C SER A 90 -12.58 -7.73 -11.52
N PRO A 91 -11.53 -6.91 -11.75
CA PRO A 91 -10.56 -7.20 -12.80
C PRO A 91 -9.79 -8.50 -12.54
N SER A 92 -9.37 -9.16 -13.61
CA SER A 92 -8.29 -10.14 -13.57
C SER A 92 -6.94 -9.45 -13.27
N PRO A 93 -5.92 -10.17 -12.77
CA PRO A 93 -4.57 -9.63 -12.60
C PRO A 93 -4.01 -9.00 -13.89
N GLN A 94 -4.28 -9.61 -15.04
CA GLN A 94 -3.81 -9.13 -16.35
C GLN A 94 -4.51 -7.83 -16.77
N GLU A 95 -5.80 -7.67 -16.46
CA GLU A 95 -6.51 -6.40 -16.65
C GLU A 95 -5.99 -5.34 -15.68
N ALA A 96 -5.73 -5.70 -14.43
CA ALA A 96 -5.18 -4.79 -13.43
C ALA A 96 -3.76 -4.29 -13.77
N ILE A 97 -2.97 -5.07 -14.53
CA ILE A 97 -1.69 -4.61 -15.10
C ILE A 97 -1.89 -3.51 -16.13
N LYS A 98 -2.94 -3.60 -16.95
CA LYS A 98 -3.29 -2.54 -17.92
C LYS A 98 -3.85 -1.28 -17.23
N GLY A 99 -4.11 -1.37 -15.93
CA GLY A 99 -4.75 -0.33 -15.13
C GLY A 99 -6.27 -0.50 -15.11
N PHE A 100 -6.83 -0.50 -13.91
CA PHE A 100 -8.28 -0.46 -13.68
C PHE A 100 -8.66 0.85 -13.00
N SER A 101 -9.78 1.45 -13.43
CA SER A 101 -10.32 2.66 -12.84
C SER A 101 -11.85 2.61 -12.81
N ALA A 102 -12.43 3.01 -11.69
CA ALA A 102 -13.88 3.17 -11.52
C ALA A 102 -14.14 4.36 -10.59
N MET A 103 -15.31 4.98 -10.72
CA MET A 103 -15.69 6.14 -9.93
C MET A 103 -16.95 5.80 -9.12
N ASP A 104 -16.91 6.08 -7.82
CA ASP A 104 -18.04 5.89 -6.89
C ASP A 104 -18.03 7.02 -5.84
N ASP A 105 -19.17 7.67 -5.64
CA ASP A 105 -19.38 8.82 -4.74
C ASP A 105 -18.27 9.91 -4.79
N GLY A 106 -17.86 10.31 -6.00
CA GLY A 106 -16.81 11.32 -6.18
C GLY A 106 -15.39 10.84 -5.88
N ILE A 107 -15.21 9.56 -5.58
CA ILE A 107 -13.90 8.92 -5.41
C ILE A 107 -13.58 8.11 -6.66
N THR A 108 -12.44 8.42 -7.27
CA THR A 108 -11.86 7.61 -8.34
C THR A 108 -11.01 6.52 -7.71
N TYR A 109 -11.53 5.30 -7.75
CA TYR A 109 -10.84 4.09 -7.34
C TYR A 109 -9.99 3.56 -8.49
N THR A 110 -8.69 3.35 -8.23
CA THR A 110 -7.79 2.75 -9.22
C THR A 110 -7.07 1.54 -8.65
N LEU A 111 -6.95 0.49 -9.46
CA LEU A 111 -6.09 -0.65 -9.16
C LEU A 111 -5.02 -0.72 -10.24
N ASN A 112 -3.78 -0.58 -9.81
CA ASN A 112 -2.61 -0.77 -10.66
C ASN A 112 -1.83 -1.95 -10.13
N CYS A 113 -1.55 -2.93 -10.99
CA CYS A 113 -0.70 -4.06 -10.65
C CYS A 113 0.52 -4.11 -11.56
N GLU A 114 1.61 -4.67 -11.06
CA GLU A 114 2.79 -5.05 -11.83
C GLU A 114 3.09 -6.52 -11.55
N GLN A 115 3.54 -7.24 -12.59
CA GLN A 115 3.96 -8.62 -12.41
C GLN A 115 5.35 -8.65 -11.76
N LEU A 116 5.48 -9.39 -10.67
CA LEU A 116 6.75 -9.62 -10.00
C LEU A 116 7.54 -10.70 -10.74
N PRO A 117 8.89 -10.61 -10.75
CA PRO A 117 9.73 -11.64 -11.36
C PRO A 117 9.45 -13.02 -10.77
N LYS A 118 9.35 -14.05 -11.62
CA LYS A 118 9.26 -15.43 -11.15
C LYS A 118 10.57 -15.83 -10.48
N VAL A 119 10.47 -16.26 -9.22
CA VAL A 119 11.62 -16.74 -8.45
C VAL A 119 11.94 -18.19 -8.81
N SER A 120 10.95 -18.98 -9.23
CA SER A 120 11.14 -20.34 -9.75
C SER A 120 10.01 -20.71 -10.73
N ALA A 121 10.18 -21.80 -11.49
CA ALA A 121 9.13 -22.35 -12.35
C ALA A 121 7.98 -23.01 -11.56
N GLU A 122 8.22 -23.36 -10.30
CA GLU A 122 7.24 -23.96 -9.39
C GLU A 122 6.44 -22.91 -8.63
N THR A 123 6.94 -21.66 -8.56
CA THR A 123 6.23 -20.54 -7.96
C THR A 123 5.19 -20.00 -8.95
N GLY A 124 3.94 -19.90 -8.51
CA GLY A 124 2.87 -19.31 -9.32
C GLY A 124 3.04 -17.80 -9.54
N ASP A 125 2.15 -17.22 -10.33
CA ASP A 125 2.29 -15.82 -10.78
C ASP A 125 2.07 -14.84 -9.61
N SER A 126 3.06 -13.98 -9.39
CA SER A 126 3.05 -12.98 -8.32
C SER A 126 2.88 -11.57 -8.88
N PHE A 127 2.08 -10.75 -8.18
CA PHE A 127 1.72 -9.40 -8.61
C PHE A 127 1.84 -8.44 -7.43
N HIS A 128 2.48 -7.29 -7.63
CA HIS A 128 2.42 -6.18 -6.70
C HIS A 128 1.29 -5.24 -7.12
N CYS A 129 0.30 -5.04 -6.27
CA CYS A 129 -0.91 -4.29 -6.57
C CYS A 129 -1.12 -3.15 -5.58
N VAL A 130 -1.47 -1.98 -6.10
CA VAL A 130 -1.83 -0.79 -5.31
C VAL A 130 -3.25 -0.39 -5.65
N PHE A 131 -4.14 -0.48 -4.65
CA PHE A 131 -5.51 -0.01 -4.72
C PHE A 131 -5.60 1.38 -4.09
N ASN A 132 -5.98 2.38 -4.88
CA ASN A 132 -6.04 3.78 -4.49
C ASN A 132 -7.47 4.31 -4.53
N GLY A 133 -7.73 5.36 -3.75
CA GLY A 133 -8.83 6.28 -3.95
C GLY A 133 -8.28 7.70 -4.12
N ASN A 134 -8.69 8.43 -5.16
CA ASN A 134 -8.18 9.77 -5.49
C ASN A 134 -6.63 9.88 -5.42
N LYS A 135 -5.94 8.86 -5.94
CA LYS A 135 -4.46 8.72 -5.94
C LYS A 135 -3.81 8.55 -4.55
N ARG A 136 -4.60 8.37 -3.49
CA ARG A 136 -4.10 7.98 -2.16
C ARG A 136 -4.15 6.46 -2.03
N PRO A 137 -3.06 5.80 -1.59
CA PRO A 137 -3.07 4.37 -1.39
C PRO A 137 -4.03 4.02 -0.26
N LEU A 138 -4.96 3.11 -0.55
CA LEU A 138 -5.85 2.50 0.44
C LEU A 138 -5.28 1.15 0.87
N ILE A 139 -4.80 0.37 -0.11
CA ILE A 139 -4.24 -0.97 0.10
C ILE A 139 -3.04 -1.15 -0.83
N LYS A 140 -1.94 -1.68 -0.30
CA LYS A 140 -0.81 -2.22 -1.09
C LYS A 140 -0.68 -3.71 -0.79
N VAL A 141 -0.56 -4.54 -1.82
CA VAL A 141 -0.56 -5.99 -1.65
C VAL A 141 0.27 -6.71 -2.70
N ASP A 142 1.05 -7.68 -2.25
CA ASP A 142 1.65 -8.70 -3.12
C ASP A 142 0.72 -9.92 -3.13
N ILE A 143 0.25 -10.31 -4.32
CA ILE A 143 -0.66 -11.43 -4.50
C ILE A 143 0.04 -12.50 -5.33
N THR A 144 0.18 -13.70 -4.78
CA THR A 144 0.65 -14.88 -5.51
C THR A 144 -0.52 -15.80 -5.79
N TYR A 145 -0.82 -16.00 -7.08
CA TYR A 145 -1.74 -17.03 -7.55
C TYR A 145 -0.96 -18.33 -7.83
N PRO A 146 -1.60 -19.51 -7.76
CA PRO A 146 -0.95 -20.80 -7.98
C PRO A 146 -0.71 -21.10 -9.47
#